data_AF-I4I0D5-F1
#
_entry.id   AF-I4I0D5-F1
#
_cell.length_a   1.000
_cell.length_b   1.000
_cell.length_c   1.000
_cell.angle_alpha   90.00
_cell.angle_beta   90.00
_cell.angle_gamma   90.00
#
_symmetry.space_group_name_H-M   'P 1'
#
loop_
_entity.id
_entity.type
_entity.pdbx_description
1 polymer ?
#
loop_
_entity_poly.entity_id
_entity_poly.type
_entity_poly.pdbx_seq_one_letter_code
_entity_poly.pdbx_strand_id
1 'polypeptide(L)'
;MDTGSGALAKPDRFGRTVAEVYAGGQLVQLQQVKDGMVWAYDRFKADCPSWNEIERAFKETPSNRKGIFGGNPMPPWEWRRRNR
;
A
#
# COMPACT_ATOMS: atom_id res chain seq x y z
N MET A 1 4.81 -9.24 27.29
CA MET A 1 4.66 -8.84 25.88
C MET A 1 3.42 -9.57 25.38
N ASP A 2 2.33 -8.84 25.28
CA ASP A 2 1.00 -9.39 24.97
C ASP A 2 0.93 -9.72 23.48
N THR A 3 1.02 -11.01 23.14
CA THR A 3 0.77 -11.49 21.78
C THR A 3 -0.74 -11.52 21.59
N GLY A 4 -1.29 -10.38 21.16
CA GLY A 4 -2.71 -10.24 20.85
C GLY A 4 -3.17 -11.35 19.92
N SER A 5 -4.04 -12.22 20.45
CA SER A 5 -4.82 -13.20 19.72
C SER A 5 -5.87 -12.48 18.86
N GLY A 6 -5.44 -11.91 17.73
CA GLY A 6 -6.33 -11.44 16.68
C GLY A 6 -6.71 -12.60 15.78
N ALA A 7 -8.02 -12.82 15.56
CA ALA A 7 -8.50 -13.81 14.61
C ALA A 7 -7.78 -13.65 13.26
N LEU A 8 -7.15 -14.73 12.77
CA LEU A 8 -6.42 -14.72 11.51
C LEU A 8 -7.40 -14.37 10.39
N ALA A 9 -7.23 -13.19 9.77
CA ALA A 9 -7.93 -12.84 8.55
C ALA A 9 -7.72 -13.95 7.51
N LYS A 10 -8.77 -14.30 6.75
CA LYS A 10 -8.66 -15.35 5.74
C LYS A 10 -7.47 -15.01 4.81
N PRO A 11 -6.52 -15.94 4.62
CA PRO A 11 -5.40 -15.70 3.75
C PRO A 11 -5.89 -15.47 2.32
N ASP A 12 -5.09 -14.75 1.53
CA ASP A 12 -5.43 -14.52 0.14
C ASP A 12 -5.44 -15.84 -0.67
N ARG A 13 -5.79 -15.76 -1.96
CA ARG A 13 -5.86 -16.95 -2.83
C ARG A 13 -4.55 -17.74 -2.97
N PHE A 14 -3.44 -17.21 -2.47
CA PHE A 14 -2.11 -17.82 -2.50
C PHE A 14 -1.63 -18.26 -1.11
N GLY A 15 -2.50 -18.21 -0.09
CA GLY A 15 -2.14 -18.62 1.27
C GLY A 15 -1.36 -17.56 2.05
N ARG A 16 -1.31 -16.30 1.58
CA ARG A 16 -0.56 -15.23 2.25
C ARG A 16 -1.45 -14.49 3.24
N THR A 17 -0.90 -14.17 4.41
CA THR A 17 -1.53 -13.24 5.35
C THR A 17 -1.42 -11.82 4.80
N VAL A 18 -2.54 -11.10 4.78
CA VAL A 18 -2.60 -9.68 4.40
C VAL A 18 -2.88 -8.87 5.65
N ALA A 19 -2.03 -7.90 5.96
CA ALA A 19 -2.12 -7.11 7.18
C ALA A 19 -1.45 -5.74 7.02
N GLU A 20 -1.84 -4.80 7.88
CA GLU A 20 -1.06 -3.60 8.15
C GLU A 20 0.20 -3.97 8.92
N VAL A 21 1.36 -3.47 8.49
CA VAL A 21 2.64 -3.84 9.08
C VAL A 21 3.22 -2.63 9.78
N TYR A 22 3.55 -2.80 11.06
CA TYR A 22 4.16 -1.75 11.87
C TYR A 22 5.58 -2.14 12.27
N ALA A 23 6.51 -1.20 12.13
CA ALA A 23 7.88 -1.34 12.59
C ALA A 23 8.25 -0.09 13.40
N GLY A 24 8.67 -0.26 14.66
CA GLY A 24 8.98 0.87 15.55
C GLY A 24 7.79 1.81 15.79
N GLY A 25 6.56 1.30 15.76
CA GLY A 25 5.34 2.10 15.90
C GLY A 25 4.90 2.83 14.62
N GLN A 26 5.63 2.67 13.52
CA GLN A 26 5.32 3.32 12.24
C GLN A 26 4.68 2.35 11.25
N LEU A 27 3.60 2.78 10.59
CA LEU A 27 2.96 2.04 9.51
C LEU A 27 3.88 1.99 8.27
N VAL A 28 4.36 0.79 7.94
CA VAL A 28 5.34 0.57 6.86
C VAL A 28 4.75 0.95 5.50
N GLN A 29 3.49 0.59 5.24
CA GLN A 29 2.78 0.93 3.99
C GLN A 29 2.75 2.45 3.74
N LEU A 30 2.47 3.22 4.79
CA LEU A 30 2.46 4.68 4.70
C LEU A 30 3.84 5.24 4.39
N GLN A 31 4.90 4.69 5.00
CA GLN A 31 6.25 5.13 4.72
C GLN A 31 6.65 4.82 3.27
N GLN A 32 6.34 3.63 2.77
CA GLN A 32 6.57 3.25 1.36
C GLN A 32 5.88 4.20 0.39
N VAL A 33 4.66 4.66 0.72
CA VAL A 33 3.94 5.67 -0.06
C VAL A 33 4.67 6.99 -0.05
N LYS A 34 5.01 7.53 1.13
CA LYS A 34 5.75 8.80 1.29
C LYS A 34 7.10 8.81 0.55
N ASP A 35 7.75 7.66 0.48
CA ASP A 35 9.02 7.49 -0.23
C ASP A 35 8.86 7.25 -1.75
N GLY A 36 7.63 7.19 -2.26
CA GLY A 36 7.35 6.99 -3.68
C GLY A 36 7.68 5.59 -4.18
N MET A 37 7.62 4.58 -3.31
CA MET A 37 7.97 3.20 -3.65
C MET A 37 6.80 2.41 -4.26
N VAL A 38 5.56 2.79 -3.95
CA VAL A 38 4.36 2.00 -4.25
C VAL A 38 3.23 2.83 -4.83
N TRP A 39 2.30 2.16 -5.51
CA TRP A 39 1.01 2.72 -5.92
C TRP A 39 -0.07 2.37 -4.89
N ALA A 40 -0.83 3.34 -4.42
CA ALA A 40 -2.05 3.07 -3.66
C ALA A 40 -3.11 2.47 -4.60
N TYR A 41 -3.53 1.23 -4.34
CA TYR A 41 -4.50 0.52 -5.17
C TYR A 41 -5.83 0.34 -4.44
N ASP A 42 -6.82 1.13 -4.84
CA ASP A 42 -8.14 1.26 -4.22
C ASP A 42 -8.94 -0.04 -4.08
N ARG A 43 -8.62 -1.05 -4.90
CA ARG A 43 -9.23 -2.39 -4.81
C ARG A 43 -9.10 -3.03 -3.42
N PHE A 44 -8.07 -2.67 -2.65
CA PHE A 44 -7.81 -3.20 -1.32
C PHE A 44 -8.21 -2.26 -0.18
N LYS A 45 -8.91 -1.15 -0.48
CA LYS A 45 -9.29 -0.15 0.53
C LYS A 45 -10.15 -0.71 1.66
N ALA A 46 -11.01 -1.69 1.36
CA ALA A 46 -11.93 -2.27 2.34
C ALA A 46 -11.19 -3.08 3.42
N ASP A 47 -10.02 -3.63 3.09
CA ASP A 47 -9.22 -4.48 3.96
C ASP A 47 -8.05 -3.71 4.61
N CYS A 48 -8.04 -2.38 4.49
CA CYS A 48 -6.97 -1.51 4.98
C CYS A 48 -7.54 -0.42 5.90
N PRO A 49 -7.56 -0.64 7.24
CA PRO A 49 -8.04 0.33 8.22
C PRO A 49 -7.45 1.75 8.07
N SER A 50 -6.17 1.83 7.69
CA SER A 50 -5.40 3.06 7.52
C SER A 50 -5.46 3.63 6.09
N TRP A 51 -6.40 3.16 5.24
CA TRP A 51 -6.49 3.56 3.84
C TRP A 51 -6.56 5.08 3.64
N ASN A 52 -7.34 5.79 4.46
CA ASN A 52 -7.51 7.24 4.33
C ASN A 52 -6.20 8.02 4.51
N GLU A 53 -5.31 7.56 5.38
CA GLU A 53 -4.00 8.17 5.58
C GLU A 53 -3.07 7.87 4.40
N ILE A 54 -3.08 6.62 3.94
CA ILE A 54 -2.34 6.16 2.75
C ILE A 54 -2.76 6.94 1.50
N GLU A 55 -4.05 7.09 1.26
CA GLU A 55 -4.59 7.78 0.09
C GLU A 55 -4.20 9.26 0.10
N ARG A 56 -4.27 9.91 1.27
CA ARG A 56 -3.84 11.31 1.43
C ARG A 56 -2.36 11.48 1.10
N ALA A 57 -1.49 10.67 1.70
CA ALA A 57 -0.06 10.72 1.41
C ALA A 57 0.23 10.41 -0.07
N PHE A 58 -0.52 9.49 -0.67
CA PHE A 58 -0.35 9.12 -2.06
C PHE A 58 -0.67 10.29 -3.02
N LYS A 59 -1.71 11.10 -2.73
CA LYS A 59 -2.05 12.30 -3.52
C LYS A 59 -0.92 13.33 -3.57
N GLU A 60 -0.10 13.38 -2.52
CA GLU A 60 1.04 14.31 -2.40
C GLU A 60 2.36 13.71 -2.94
N THR A 61 2.41 12.40 -3.19
CA THR A 61 3.67 11.73 -3.55
C THR A 61 4.20 12.08 -4.95
N PRO A 62 3.36 12.20 -6.01
CA PRO A 62 3.85 12.52 -7.36
C PRO A 62 4.63 13.84 -7.46
N SER A 63 4.28 14.86 -6.67
CA SER A 63 4.99 16.15 -6.69
C SER A 63 6.40 16.06 -6.10
N ASN A 64 6.68 15.06 -5.27
CA ASN A 64 7.98 14.87 -4.64
C ASN A 64 9.02 14.25 -5.59
N ARG A 65 8.60 13.72 -6.74
CA ARG A 65 9.48 13.09 -7.77
C ARG A 65 10.47 12.05 -7.21
N LYS A 66 10.08 11.34 -6.14
CA LYS A 66 10.87 10.27 -5.52
C LYS A 66 10.44 8.90 -6.01
N GLY A 67 11.36 7.93 -5.90
CA GLY A 67 11.10 6.54 -6.25
C GLY A 67 10.55 6.37 -7.67
N ILE A 68 9.45 5.66 -7.81
CA ILE A 68 8.81 5.41 -9.11
C ILE A 68 8.33 6.70 -9.79
N PHE A 69 8.07 7.76 -9.02
CA PHE A 69 7.58 9.06 -9.50
C PHE A 69 8.69 10.01 -9.99
N GLY A 70 9.96 9.60 -9.94
CA GLY A 70 11.05 10.39 -10.52
C GLY A 70 11.00 10.52 -12.04
N GLY A 71 10.29 9.60 -12.72
CA GLY A 71 10.07 9.59 -14.17
C GLY A 71 8.63 9.93 -14.55
N ASN A 72 8.13 9.26 -15.59
CA ASN A 72 6.71 9.29 -16.00
C ASN A 72 6.10 7.89 -15.85
N PRO A 73 5.89 7.42 -14.61
CA PRO A 73 5.45 6.04 -14.38
C PRO A 73 3.97 5.87 -14.76
N MET A 74 3.63 4.73 -15.34
CA MET A 74 2.25 4.33 -15.58
C MET A 74 1.76 3.43 -14.43
N PRO A 75 0.54 3.65 -13.89
CA PRO A 75 -0.01 2.77 -12.88
C PRO A 75 -0.08 1.30 -13.37
N PRO A 76 0.26 0.30 -12.55
CA PRO A 76 0.33 -1.09 -12.98
C PRO A 76 -1.00 -1.63 -13.54
N TRP A 77 -2.14 -1.16 -13.04
CA TRP A 77 -3.45 -1.56 -13.58
C TRP A 77 -3.74 -0.96 -14.95
N GLU A 78 -3.21 0.21 -15.29
CA GLU A 78 -3.30 0.77 -16.64
C GLU A 78 -2.46 -0.03 -17.61
N TRP A 79 -1.21 -0.33 -17.24
CA TRP A 79 -0.34 -1.19 -18.04
C TRP A 79 -1.01 -2.55 -18.32
N ARG A 80 -1.56 -3.20 -17.29
CA ARG A 80 -2.25 -4.49 -17.44
C ARG A 80 -3.48 -4.42 -18.35
N ARG A 81 -4.20 -3.30 -18.38
CA ARG A 81 -5.35 -3.12 -19.28
C ARG A 81 -4.93 -2.96 -20.73
N ARG A 82 -3.78 -2.31 -20.99
CA ARG A 82 -3.25 -2.08 -22.35
C ARG A 82 -2.62 -3.32 -22.97
N ASN A 83 -2.14 -4.24 -22.15
CA ASN A 83 -1.40 -5.44 -22.58
C ASN A 83 -2.19 -6.74 -22.35
N ARG A 84 -3.51 -6.64 -22.33
CA ARG A 84 -4.41 -7.79 -22.32
C ARG A 84 -4.89 -8.12 -23.73
#